data_AF-F4GZS8-F1
#
_entry.id   AF-F4GZS8-F1
#
_cell.length_a   1.000
_cell.length_b   1.000
_cell.length_c   1.000
_cell.angle_alpha   90.00
_cell.angle_beta   90.00
_cell.angle_gamma   90.00
#
_symmetry.space_group_name_H-M   'P 1'
#
loop_
_entity.id
_entity.type
_entity.pdbx_description
1 polymer ?
#
loop_
_entity_poly.entity_id
_entity_poly.type
_entity_poly.pdbx_seq_one_letter_code
_entity_poly.pdbx_strand_id
1 'polypeptide(L)'
;MTPRLVLLPLTLPRTSRPLPSCVDDAVRRFDEASAAYGRGAHLAAVDGFVDAADALRSCVPDEVALRTVCWADAVFALVDGGQDERAAAVVAGLPTTDPGCAAAVRDLVAGVVPGT
;
A
#
# COMPACT_ATOMS: atom_id res chain seq x y z
N MET A 1 8.53 10.33 13.74
CA MET A 1 7.11 9.94 13.95
C MET A 1 6.37 10.24 12.67
N THR A 2 6.32 9.27 11.77
CA THR A 2 5.68 9.41 10.45
C THR A 2 4.18 9.13 10.61
N PRO A 3 3.28 9.94 10.06
CA PRO A 3 1.84 9.74 10.21
C PRO A 3 1.42 8.41 9.54
N ARG A 4 0.95 7.46 10.35
CA ARG A 4 0.34 6.21 9.89
C ARG A 4 -0.92 6.54 9.06
N LEU A 5 -0.87 6.26 7.76
CA LEU A 5 -2.08 6.13 6.95
C LEU A 5 -2.73 4.79 7.30
N VAL A 6 -3.42 4.73 8.44
CA VAL A 6 -4.36 3.65 8.71
C VAL A 6 -5.39 3.67 7.58
N LEU A 7 -5.84 2.50 7.11
CA LEU A 7 -7.02 2.34 6.26
C LEU A 7 -8.34 2.79 6.94
N LEU A 8 -8.31 3.93 7.63
CA LEU A 8 -9.48 4.66 8.14
C LEU A 8 -10.57 4.92 7.08
N PRO A 9 -10.31 4.94 5.75
CA PRO A 9 -11.41 5.04 4.79
C PRO A 9 -12.30 3.79 4.75
N LEU A 10 -11.86 2.63 5.27
CA LEU A 10 -12.68 1.42 5.32
C LEU A 10 -13.75 1.46 6.43
N THR A 11 -13.65 2.41 7.38
CA THR A 11 -14.59 2.56 8.50
C THR A 11 -15.54 3.75 8.38
N LEU A 12 -15.37 4.61 7.37
CA LEU A 12 -16.32 5.70 7.09
C LEU A 12 -17.56 5.16 6.38
N PRO A 13 -18.78 5.69 6.64
CA PRO A 13 -20.01 5.20 6.03
C PRO A 13 -20.04 5.59 4.55
N ARG A 14 -19.39 4.78 3.72
CA ARG A 14 -19.43 4.88 2.27
C ARG A 14 -20.76 4.33 1.80
N THR A 15 -21.62 5.22 1.33
CA THR A 15 -22.76 4.98 0.44
C THR A 15 -22.96 3.51 0.00
N SER A 16 -23.74 2.76 0.79
CA SER A 16 -24.71 1.73 0.40
C SER A 16 -24.33 0.60 -0.57
N ARG A 17 -23.05 0.29 -0.82
CA ARG A 17 -22.66 -0.99 -1.44
C ARG A 17 -21.73 -1.79 -0.54
N PRO A 18 -22.12 -3.00 -0.12
CA PRO A 18 -21.18 -3.90 0.53
C PRO A 18 -20.01 -4.15 -0.42
N LEU A 19 -18.79 -4.07 0.11
CA LEU A 19 -17.61 -4.48 -0.64
C LEU A 19 -17.75 -5.96 -1.02
N PRO A 20 -17.28 -6.37 -2.20
CA PRO A 20 -17.24 -7.77 -2.57
C PRO A 20 -16.48 -8.57 -1.52
N SER A 21 -16.86 -9.83 -1.27
CA SER A 21 -16.16 -10.71 -0.32
C SER A 21 -14.69 -10.96 -0.68
N CYS A 22 -14.29 -10.74 -1.94
CA CYS A 22 -12.88 -10.78 -2.33
C CYS A 22 -12.05 -9.62 -1.75
N VAL A 23 -12.68 -8.57 -1.22
CA VAL A 23 -12.00 -7.49 -0.49
C VAL A 23 -11.58 -7.94 0.90
N ASP A 24 -12.31 -8.86 1.54
CA ASP A 24 -11.96 -9.37 2.87
C ASP A 24 -10.58 -10.04 2.88
N ASP A 25 -10.24 -10.74 1.80
CA ASP A 25 -8.94 -11.39 1.65
C ASP A 25 -7.81 -10.36 1.44
N ALA A 26 -8.08 -9.24 0.77
CA ALA A 26 -7.12 -8.13 0.67
C ALA A 26 -6.93 -7.40 2.01
N VAL A 27 -8.02 -7.16 2.74
CA VAL A 27 -7.99 -6.55 4.08
C VAL A 27 -7.20 -7.41 5.04
N ARG A 28 -7.44 -8.73 5.06
CA ARG A 28 -6.68 -9.66 5.89
C ARG A 28 -5.17 -9.60 5.61
N ARG A 29 -4.76 -9.56 4.33
CA ARG A 29 -3.34 -9.43 3.96
C ARG A 29 -2.75 -8.10 4.40
N PHE A 30 -3.50 -7.01 4.25
CA PHE A 30 -3.09 -5.70 4.71
C PHE A 30 -2.90 -5.66 6.24
N ASP A 31 -3.81 -6.27 7.00
CA ASP A 31 -3.73 -6.33 8.45
C ASP A 31 -2.54 -7.18 8.92
N GLU A 32 -2.29 -8.31 8.26
CA GLU A 32 -1.10 -9.15 8.51
C GLU A 32 0.20 -8.39 8.21
N ALA A 33 0.25 -7.66 7.10
CA ALA A 33 1.37 -6.81 6.72
C ALA A 33 1.60 -5.69 7.72
N SER A 34 0.54 -5.01 8.15
CA SER A 34 0.58 -3.96 9.18
C SER A 34 1.09 -4.50 10.51
N ALA A 35 0.68 -5.71 10.89
CA ALA A 35 1.18 -6.36 12.09
C ALA A 35 2.66 -6.75 11.97
N ALA A 36 3.11 -7.22 10.80
CA ALA A 36 4.52 -7.50 10.53
C ALA A 36 5.36 -6.22 10.62
N TYR A 37 4.89 -5.14 10.01
CA TYR A 37 5.52 -3.82 10.07
C TYR A 37 5.64 -3.33 11.52
N GLY A 38 4.56 -3.45 12.31
CA GLY A 38 4.55 -3.09 13.73
C GLY A 38 5.55 -3.88 14.60
N ARG A 39 6.02 -5.04 14.14
CA ARG A 39 7.07 -5.85 14.80
C ARG A 39 8.48 -5.62 14.22
N GLY A 40 8.65 -4.70 13.27
CA GLY A 40 9.92 -4.45 12.57
C GLY A 40 10.28 -5.49 11.51
N ALA A 41 9.36 -6.37 11.13
CA ALA A 41 9.55 -7.34 10.05
C ALA A 41 9.27 -6.68 8.69
N HIS A 42 10.05 -5.67 8.34
CA HIS A 42 9.78 -4.76 7.22
C HIS A 42 9.61 -5.47 5.87
N LEU A 43 10.48 -6.42 5.53
CA LEU A 43 10.36 -7.14 4.24
C LEU A 43 9.09 -7.99 4.16
N ALA A 44 8.70 -8.65 5.25
CA ALA A 44 7.45 -9.41 5.29
C ALA A 44 6.22 -8.49 5.19
N ALA A 45 6.30 -7.29 5.75
CA ALA A 45 5.26 -6.28 5.59
C ALA A 45 5.13 -5.82 4.13
N VAL A 46 6.25 -5.56 3.45
CA VAL A 46 6.27 -5.18 2.03
C VAL A 46 5.55 -6.23 1.19
N ASP A 47 5.91 -7.50 1.36
CA ASP A 47 5.30 -8.60 0.61
C ASP A 47 3.77 -8.63 0.83
N GLY A 48 3.32 -8.51 2.09
CA GLY A 48 1.89 -8.51 2.41
C GLY A 48 1.13 -7.28 1.89
N PHE A 49 1.74 -6.10 1.89
CA PHE A 49 1.13 -4.90 1.31
C PHE A 49 1.02 -4.98 -0.22
N VAL A 50 2.04 -5.52 -0.90
CA VAL A 50 1.99 -5.76 -2.35
C VAL A 50 0.91 -6.80 -2.69
N ASP A 51 0.85 -7.91 -1.95
CA ASP A 51 -0.19 -8.92 -2.15
C ASP A 51 -1.61 -8.36 -1.93
N ALA A 52 -1.77 -7.47 -0.95
CA ALA A 52 -3.05 -6.77 -0.72
C ALA A 52 -3.41 -5.85 -1.91
N ALA A 53 -2.44 -5.10 -2.45
CA ALA A 53 -2.64 -4.27 -3.63
C ALA A 53 -3.06 -5.10 -4.85
N ASP A 54 -2.42 -6.26 -5.07
CA ASP A 54 -2.74 -7.17 -6.17
C ASP A 54 -4.12 -7.81 -6.01
N ALA A 55 -4.48 -8.24 -4.80
CA ALA A 55 -5.83 -8.74 -4.52
C ALA A 55 -6.90 -7.68 -4.80
N LEU A 56 -6.67 -6.43 -4.37
CA LEU A 56 -7.56 -5.30 -4.67
C LEU A 56 -7.64 -5.01 -6.17
N ARG A 57 -6.52 -5.11 -6.89
CA ARG A 57 -6.48 -4.86 -8.34
C ARG A 57 -7.35 -5.84 -9.11
N SER A 58 -7.38 -7.10 -8.68
CA SER A 58 -8.25 -8.13 -9.26
C SER A 58 -9.71 -8.01 -8.83
N CYS A 59 -9.97 -7.61 -7.58
CA CYS A 59 -11.31 -7.65 -6.99
C CYS A 59 -12.11 -6.37 -7.25
N VAL A 60 -11.44 -5.22 -7.12
CA VAL A 60 -12.02 -3.87 -7.22
C VAL A 60 -11.05 -2.96 -7.98
N PRO A 61 -10.86 -3.16 -9.30
CA PRO A 61 -9.87 -2.42 -10.10
C PRO A 61 -10.09 -0.91 -10.09
N ASP A 62 -11.32 -0.44 -9.89
CA ASP A 62 -11.67 0.98 -9.82
C ASP A 62 -11.35 1.62 -8.46
N GLU A 63 -11.13 0.81 -7.40
CA GLU A 63 -10.76 1.28 -6.06
C GLU A 63 -9.26 1.61 -5.97
N VAL A 64 -8.81 2.53 -6.82
CA VAL A 64 -7.41 2.99 -6.90
C VAL A 64 -6.92 3.50 -5.54
N ALA A 65 -7.78 4.19 -4.79
CA ALA A 65 -7.42 4.74 -3.48
C ALA A 65 -6.96 3.65 -2.48
N LEU A 66 -7.57 2.46 -2.50
CA LEU A 66 -7.18 1.37 -1.60
C LEU A 66 -5.81 0.80 -1.99
N ARG A 67 -5.55 0.67 -3.30
CA ARG A 67 -4.25 0.19 -3.79
C ARG A 67 -3.13 1.20 -3.58
N THR A 68 -3.41 2.50 -3.73
CA THR A 68 -2.46 3.57 -3.43
C THR A 68 -1.95 3.48 -1.99
N VAL A 69 -2.83 3.21 -1.02
CA VAL A 69 -2.43 3.03 0.38
C VAL A 69 -1.50 1.83 0.54
N CYS A 70 -1.87 0.68 -0.05
CA CYS A 70 -1.03 -0.52 0.00
C CYS A 70 0.37 -0.28 -0.58
N TRP A 71 0.46 0.36 -1.75
CA TRP A 71 1.74 0.69 -2.37
C TRP A 71 2.56 1.70 -1.56
N ALA A 72 1.92 2.73 -0.98
CA ALA A 72 2.60 3.70 -0.13
C ALA A 72 3.17 3.04 1.14
N ASP A 73 2.40 2.18 1.81
CA ASP A 73 2.85 1.46 3.01
C ASP A 73 3.97 0.46 2.70
N ALA A 74 3.95 -0.19 1.53
CA ALA A 74 5.07 -0.99 1.06
C ALA A 74 6.35 -0.14 0.90
N VAL A 75 6.24 1.06 0.31
CA VAL A 75 7.37 1.98 0.15
C VAL A 75 7.88 2.47 1.51
N PHE A 76 7.00 2.85 2.44
CA PHE A 76 7.41 3.24 3.79
C PHE A 76 8.08 2.10 4.56
N ALA A 77 7.57 0.88 4.44
CA ALA A 77 8.19 -0.29 5.06
C ALA A 77 9.62 -0.53 4.53
N LEU A 78 9.87 -0.30 3.23
CA LEU A 78 11.21 -0.37 2.65
C LEU A 78 12.12 0.71 3.22
N VAL A 79 11.69 1.96 3.26
CA VAL A 79 12.50 3.07 3.80
C VAL A 79 12.83 2.86 5.28
N ASP A 80 11.84 2.51 6.11
CA ASP A 80 12.07 2.25 7.53
C ASP A 80 12.97 1.04 7.78
N GLY A 81 12.98 0.07 6.84
CA GLY A 81 13.89 -1.06 6.82
C GLY A 81 15.29 -0.76 6.25
N GLY A 82 15.58 0.51 5.90
CA GLY A 82 16.85 0.94 5.31
C GLY A 82 17.07 0.49 3.86
N GLN A 83 15.98 0.22 3.12
CA GLN A 83 16.00 -0.30 1.75
C GLN A 83 15.67 0.79 0.72
N ASP A 84 16.33 1.96 0.81
CA ASP A 84 16.01 3.15 0.00
C ASP A 84 16.09 2.89 -1.51
N GLU A 85 17.09 2.14 -1.98
CA GLU A 85 17.22 1.77 -3.40
C GLU A 85 16.03 0.91 -3.87
N ARG A 86 15.57 0.00 -3.02
CA ARG A 86 14.42 -0.86 -3.32
C ARG A 86 13.13 -0.05 -3.28
N ALA A 87 13.00 0.90 -2.35
CA ALA A 87 11.88 1.83 -2.30
C ALA A 87 11.79 2.67 -3.59
N ALA A 88 12.91 3.25 -4.03
CA ALA A 88 13.00 4.00 -5.28
C ALA A 88 12.66 3.14 -6.50
N ALA A 89 13.14 1.89 -6.55
CA ALA A 89 12.82 0.95 -7.63
C ALA A 89 11.31 0.63 -7.70
N VAL A 90 10.65 0.46 -6.54
CA VAL A 90 9.19 0.26 -6.50
C VAL A 90 8.46 1.48 -7.07
N VAL A 91 8.77 2.70 -6.62
CA VAL A 91 8.14 3.94 -7.12
C VAL A 91 8.38 4.11 -8.63
N ALA A 92 9.60 3.82 -9.10
CA ALA A 92 9.95 3.91 -10.52
C ALA A 92 9.22 2.87 -11.39
N GLY A 93 8.92 1.68 -10.84
CA GLY A 93 8.20 0.61 -11.53
C GLY A 93 6.68 0.78 -11.55
N LEU A 94 6.10 1.57 -10.64
CA LEU A 94 4.64 1.74 -10.52
C LEU A 94 3.92 2.19 -11.81
N PRO A 95 4.46 3.10 -12.65
CA PRO A 95 3.84 3.45 -13.92
C PRO A 95 3.59 2.26 -14.84
N THR A 96 4.36 1.17 -14.68
CA THR A 96 4.19 -0.08 -15.43
C THR A 96 3.31 -1.08 -14.66
N THR A 97 3.50 -1.22 -13.36
CA THR A 97 2.82 -2.24 -12.55
C THR A 97 1.37 -1.87 -12.20
N ASP A 98 1.14 -0.63 -11.76
CA ASP A 98 -0.17 -0.11 -11.37
C ASP A 98 -0.25 1.40 -11.69
N PRO A 99 -0.46 1.75 -12.99
CA PRO A 99 -0.38 3.13 -13.46
C PRO A 99 -1.39 4.07 -12.77
N GLY A 100 -2.52 3.53 -12.31
CA GLY A 100 -3.54 4.30 -11.59
C GLY A 100 -3.03 4.83 -10.24
N CYS A 101 -2.10 4.12 -9.61
CA CYS A 101 -1.55 4.49 -8.31
C CYS A 101 -0.28 5.36 -8.42
N ALA A 102 0.44 5.28 -9.54
CA ALA A 102 1.82 5.76 -9.66
C ALA A 102 2.02 7.24 -9.28
N ALA A 103 1.15 8.13 -9.72
CA ALA A 103 1.25 9.55 -9.38
C ALA A 103 0.98 9.80 -7.90
N ALA A 104 -0.13 9.26 -7.37
CA ALA A 104 -0.52 9.45 -5.98
C ALA A 104 0.50 8.84 -5.00
N VAL A 105 1.06 7.68 -5.31
CA VAL A 105 2.11 7.08 -4.47
C VAL A 105 3.36 7.94 -4.49
N ARG A 106 3.80 8.43 -5.66
CA ARG A 106 4.96 9.34 -5.75
C ARG A 106 4.76 10.58 -4.89
N ASP A 107 3.58 11.20 -4.98
CA ASP A 107 3.26 12.39 -4.18
C ASP A 107 3.25 12.10 -2.67
N LEU A 108 2.74 10.93 -2.26
CA LEU A 108 2.69 10.53 -0.85
C LEU A 108 4.05 10.25 -0.22
N VAL A 109 4.98 9.71 -1.00
CA VAL A 109 6.31 9.30 -0.52
C VAL A 109 7.40 10.34 -0.84
N ALA A 110 7.02 11.44 -1.50
CA ALA A 110 7.89 12.56 -1.80
C ALA A 110 8.52 13.11 -0.51
N GLY A 111 9.85 13.24 -0.52
CA GLY A 111 10.62 13.67 0.64
C GLY A 111 10.94 12.58 1.66
N VAL A 112 10.46 11.35 1.47
CA VAL A 112 10.84 10.17 2.26
C VAL A 112 11.74 9.23 1.46
N VAL A 113 11.46 9.03 0.17
CA VAL A 113 12.35 8.31 -0.74
C VAL A 113 13.31 9.29 -1.42
N PRO A 114 14.64 9.12 -1.31
CA PRO A 114 15.59 9.99 -1.98
C PRO A 114 15.47 9.90 -3.50
N GLY A 115 15.32 11.04 -4.19
CA GLY A 115 15.34 11.12 -5.65
C GLY A 115 14.02 10.82 -6.37
N THR A 116 12.90 10.71 -5.64
CA THR A 116 11.52 10.65 -6.18
C THR A 116 10.78 11.96 -5.99
#